data_AF-A0A8S3ZPB3-F1
#
_entry.id   AF-A0A8S3ZPB3-F1
#
_cell.length_a   1.000
_cell.length_b   1.000
_cell.length_c   1.000
_cell.angle_alpha   90.00
_cell.angle_beta   90.00
_cell.angle_gamma   90.00
#
_symmetry.space_group_name_H-M   'P 1'
#
loop_
_entity.id
_entity.type
_entity.pdbx_description
1 polymer ?
#
loop_
_entity_poly.entity_id
_entity_poly.type
_entity_poly.pdbx_seq_one_letter_code
_entity_poly.pdbx_strand_id
1 'polypeptide(L)'
;MSSTDHSSKKGSDDAGSKQVSIARPRVRGIDLLRDPILNKGMAFTLKERQLLGIHGLLPPAILDQDNQVYQVMQNFFRWENDLDRFIYMIGLQDRSEKLFYRVISENIELMMPIIYTPTVGLACQKYGMVFRKP
;
A
#
# COMPACT_ATOMS: atom_id res chain seq x y z
N MET A 1 51.36 34.98 32.56
CA MET A 1 51.06 35.48 31.19
C MET A 1 51.77 34.50 30.26
N SER A 2 51.15 33.44 29.73
CA SER A 2 50.00 33.43 28.82
C SER A 2 49.34 32.05 28.86
N SER A 3 48.04 32.00 29.07
CA SER A 3 47.21 30.81 28.89
C SER A 3 46.68 30.83 27.45
N THR A 4 46.91 29.78 26.67
CA THR A 4 46.25 29.62 25.36
C THR A 4 45.22 28.51 25.50
N ASP A 5 43.98 28.94 25.73
CA ASP A 5 42.81 28.09 25.90
C ASP A 5 42.37 27.47 24.58
N HIS A 6 42.02 26.19 24.65
CA HIS A 6 41.30 25.44 23.63
C HIS A 6 39.92 26.08 23.38
N SER A 7 39.72 26.70 22.22
CA SER A 7 38.40 27.10 21.74
C SER A 7 38.04 26.29 20.48
N SER A 8 37.58 25.06 20.70
CA SER A 8 36.88 24.27 19.69
C SER A 8 35.48 24.86 19.50
N LYS A 9 35.23 25.42 18.31
CA LYS A 9 33.90 25.90 17.91
C LYS A 9 32.93 24.73 17.77
N LYS A 10 31.81 24.88 18.48
CA LYS A 10 30.54 24.15 18.37
C LYS A 10 29.83 24.49 17.05
N GLY A 11 29.11 23.53 16.48
CA GLY A 11 28.13 23.73 15.39
C GLY A 11 28.07 22.49 14.51
N SER A 12 27.22 21.51 14.84
CA SER A 12 25.79 21.43 14.50
C SER A 12 25.59 20.96 13.06
N ASP A 13 25.37 19.66 12.88
CA ASP A 13 24.59 19.13 11.75
C ASP A 13 23.78 17.95 12.29
N ASP A 14 22.71 18.31 12.99
CA ASP A 14 21.66 17.39 13.42
C ASP A 14 20.92 16.92 12.17
N ALA A 15 21.19 15.70 11.74
CA ALA A 15 20.56 15.07 10.59
C ALA A 15 19.06 14.95 10.87
N GLY A 16 18.29 15.88 10.29
CA GLY A 16 16.86 16.00 10.44
C GLY A 16 16.13 14.69 10.14
N SER A 17 15.80 13.96 11.20
CA SER A 17 14.81 12.90 11.13
C SER A 17 13.47 13.53 10.80
N LYS A 18 13.07 13.46 9.52
CA LYS A 18 11.73 13.86 9.08
C LYS A 18 10.73 13.06 9.92
N GLN A 19 10.11 13.72 10.91
CA GLN A 19 9.00 13.14 11.64
C GLN A 19 7.87 12.93 10.64
N VAL A 20 7.73 11.70 10.16
CA VAL A 20 6.55 11.27 9.43
C VAL A 20 5.40 11.40 10.41
N SER A 21 4.54 12.41 10.21
CA SER A 21 3.33 12.61 10.99
C SER A 21 2.40 11.44 10.72
N ILE A 22 2.43 10.44 11.61
CA ILE A 22 1.46 9.35 11.57
C ILE A 22 0.13 9.98 12.00
N ALA A 23 -0.73 10.28 11.03
CA ALA A 23 -2.13 10.58 11.30
C ALA A 23 -2.67 9.44 12.17
N ARG A 24 -3.05 9.73 13.41
CA ARG A 24 -3.53 8.73 14.37
C ARG A 24 -4.95 8.36 13.99
N PRO A 25 -5.20 7.23 13.31
CA PRO A 25 -6.55 6.85 12.96
C PRO A 25 -7.28 6.50 14.27
N ARG A 26 -8.57 6.82 14.35
CA ARG A 26 -9.40 6.36 15.48
C ARG A 26 -9.54 4.83 15.47
N VAL A 27 -9.44 4.22 14.28
CA VAL A 27 -9.54 2.78 14.02
C VAL A 27 -8.19 2.10 14.26
N ARG A 28 -8.18 0.92 14.89
CA ARG A 28 -6.98 0.12 15.21
C ARG A 28 -7.23 -1.37 15.00
N GLY A 29 -6.16 -2.16 15.08
CA GLY A 29 -6.24 -3.61 15.01
C GLY A 29 -6.84 -4.08 13.70
N ILE A 30 -7.72 -5.08 13.76
CA ILE A 30 -8.28 -5.72 12.57
C ILE A 30 -9.19 -4.79 11.75
N ASP A 31 -9.85 -3.83 12.39
CA ASP A 31 -10.74 -2.89 11.69
C ASP A 31 -9.95 -1.97 10.77
N LEU A 32 -8.72 -1.60 11.16
CA LEU A 32 -7.82 -0.83 10.31
C LEU A 32 -7.35 -1.63 9.10
N LEU A 33 -7.15 -2.95 9.25
CA LEU A 33 -6.79 -3.83 8.14
C LEU A 33 -7.97 -4.11 7.19
N ARG A 34 -9.21 -3.90 7.66
CA ARG A 34 -10.43 -4.06 6.85
C ARG A 34 -10.79 -2.81 6.06
N ASP A 35 -10.31 -1.64 6.50
CA ASP A 35 -10.50 -0.36 5.82
C ASP A 35 -9.50 -0.21 4.65
N PRO A 36 -9.95 -0.24 3.38
CA PRO A 36 -9.07 -0.18 2.22
C PRO A 36 -8.35 1.18 2.07
N ILE A 37 -8.87 2.25 2.66
CA ILE A 37 -8.26 3.60 2.60
C ILE A 37 -7.03 3.66 3.52
N LEU A 38 -7.12 3.01 4.68
CA LEU A 38 -6.07 2.99 5.70
C LEU A 38 -5.07 1.85 5.52
N ASN A 39 -5.51 0.72 4.95
CA ASN A 39 -4.69 -0.47 4.84
C ASN A 39 -3.53 -0.30 3.84
N LYS A 40 -2.30 -0.44 4.34
CA LYS A 40 -1.06 -0.45 3.56
C LYS A 40 -0.55 -1.89 3.25
N GLY A 41 -1.27 -2.90 3.71
CA GLY A 41 -0.85 -4.31 3.63
C GLY A 41 0.53 -4.51 4.27
N MET A 42 1.46 -5.09 3.53
CA MET A 42 2.83 -5.34 4.01
C MET A 42 3.71 -4.09 4.15
N ALA A 43 3.27 -2.93 3.68
CA ALA A 43 4.03 -1.67 3.78
C ALA A 43 3.94 -0.99 5.14
N PHE A 44 3.20 -1.55 6.10
CA PHE A 44 3.31 -1.10 7.49
C PHE A 44 4.69 -1.43 8.06
N THR A 45 5.39 -0.40 8.51
CA THR A 45 6.66 -0.54 9.26
C THR A 45 6.42 -1.24 10.60
N LEU A 46 7.47 -1.82 11.19
CA LEU A 46 7.36 -2.47 12.50
C LEU A 46 6.80 -1.53 13.58
N LYS A 47 7.25 -0.27 13.58
CA LYS A 47 6.76 0.77 14.50
C LYS A 47 5.28 1.06 14.32
N GLU A 48 4.81 1.21 13.08
CA GLU A 48 3.38 1.38 12.80
C GLU A 48 2.58 0.16 13.25
N ARG A 49 3.08 -1.05 13.00
CA ARG A 49 2.38 -2.28 13.39
C ARG A 49 2.16 -2.38 14.90
N GLN A 50 3.18 -2.01 15.69
CA GLN A 50 3.09 -1.97 17.14
C GLN A 50 2.12 -0.88 17.63
N LEU A 51 2.22 0.34 17.09
CA LEU A 51 1.38 1.47 17.49
C LEU A 51 -0.10 1.27 17.13
N LEU A 52 -0.37 0.65 15.98
CA LEU A 52 -1.72 0.42 15.46
C LEU A 52 -2.34 -0.89 15.98
N GLY A 53 -1.60 -1.69 16.75
CA GLY A 53 -2.09 -2.95 17.32
C GLY A 53 -2.32 -4.06 16.28
N ILE A 54 -1.53 -4.05 15.21
CA ILE A 54 -1.60 -5.05 14.11
C ILE A 54 -0.35 -5.94 14.05
N HIS A 55 0.57 -5.80 15.01
CA HIS A 55 1.71 -6.69 15.14
C HIS A 55 1.23 -8.12 15.43
N GLY A 56 1.73 -9.09 14.67
CA GLY A 56 1.26 -10.49 14.73
C GLY A 56 0.09 -10.82 13.79
N LEU A 57 -0.65 -9.82 13.27
CA LEU A 57 -1.75 -10.04 12.31
C LEU A 57 -1.30 -10.09 10.84
N LEU A 58 -0.06 -9.64 10.57
CA LEU A 58 0.54 -9.62 9.25
C LEU A 58 1.82 -10.46 9.27
N PRO A 59 2.20 -11.10 8.14
CA PRO A 59 3.47 -11.81 8.04
C PRO A 59 4.66 -10.87 8.36
N PRO A 60 5.79 -11.40 8.87
CA PRO A 60 6.88 -10.57 9.41
C PRO A 60 7.59 -9.71 8.36
N ALA A 61 7.50 -10.07 7.08
CA ALA A 61 8.08 -9.28 5.99
C ALA A 61 7.44 -7.89 5.89
N ILE A 62 8.28 -6.88 5.67
CA ILE A 62 7.88 -5.51 5.34
C ILE A 62 8.28 -5.30 3.88
N LEU A 63 7.31 -4.96 3.04
CA LEU A 63 7.53 -4.66 1.63
C LEU A 63 7.29 -3.18 1.41
N ASP A 64 8.21 -2.51 0.73
CA ASP A 64 7.94 -1.18 0.23
C ASP A 64 6.85 -1.21 -0.86
N GLN A 65 6.35 -0.02 -1.21
CA GLN A 65 5.24 0.10 -2.15
C GLN A 65 5.63 -0.37 -3.56
N ASP A 66 6.87 -0.20 -3.99
CA ASP A 66 7.34 -0.61 -5.31
C ASP A 66 7.39 -2.14 -5.43
N ASN A 67 7.87 -2.84 -4.40
CA ASN A 67 7.83 -4.31 -4.36
C ASN A 67 6.39 -4.84 -4.28
N GLN A 68 5.49 -4.12 -3.60
CA GLN A 68 4.07 -4.47 -3.61
C GLN A 68 3.47 -4.35 -5.02
N VAL A 69 3.77 -3.27 -5.74
CA VAL A 69 3.33 -3.10 -7.14
C VAL A 69 3.89 -4.23 -8.00
N TYR A 70 5.18 -4.54 -7.89
CA TYR A 70 5.81 -5.63 -8.62
C TYR A 70 5.09 -6.97 -8.39
N GLN A 71 4.83 -7.34 -7.13
CA GLN A 71 4.09 -8.56 -6.81
C GLN A 71 2.65 -8.55 -7.35
N VAL A 72 1.98 -7.40 -7.32
CA VAL A 72 0.64 -7.26 -7.89
C VAL A 72 0.68 -7.53 -9.39
N MET A 73 1.63 -6.94 -10.11
CA MET A 73 1.79 -7.12 -11.56
C MET A 73 2.14 -8.56 -11.92
N GLN A 74 3.03 -9.22 -11.16
CA GLN A 74 3.32 -10.64 -11.36
C GLN A 74 2.06 -11.51 -11.22
N ASN A 75 1.25 -11.27 -10.20
CA ASN A 75 -0.01 -12.00 -10.02
C ASN A 75 -1.06 -11.64 -11.08
N PHE A 76 -1.08 -10.41 -11.56
CA PHE A 76 -1.95 -9.98 -12.64
C PHE A 76 -1.65 -10.74 -13.95
N PHE A 77 -0.37 -10.85 -14.33
CA PHE A 77 0.03 -11.56 -15.54
C PHE A 77 -0.14 -13.08 -15.47
N ARG A 78 -0.25 -13.65 -14.27
CA ARG A 78 -0.53 -15.09 -14.10
C ARG A 78 -1.94 -15.49 -14.54
N TRP A 79 -2.88 -14.54 -14.59
CA TRP A 79 -4.22 -14.79 -15.09
C TRP A 79 -4.25 -14.68 -16.61
N GLU A 80 -4.84 -15.68 -17.25
CA GLU A 80 -4.95 -15.75 -18.72
C GLU A 80 -6.15 -14.93 -19.23
N ASN A 81 -7.26 -14.91 -18.48
CA ASN A 81 -8.49 -14.24 -18.87
C ASN A 81 -8.60 -12.85 -18.23
N ASP A 82 -9.06 -11.87 -19.03
CA ASP A 82 -9.29 -10.50 -18.60
C ASP A 82 -10.36 -10.39 -17.50
N LEU A 83 -11.36 -11.28 -17.48
CA LEU A 83 -12.34 -11.32 -16.39
C LEU A 83 -11.69 -11.66 -15.05
N ASP A 84 -10.77 -12.63 -15.03
CA ASP A 84 -10.07 -13.02 -13.80
C ASP A 84 -9.10 -11.92 -13.35
N ARG A 85 -8.45 -11.23 -14.30
CA ARG A 85 -7.65 -10.02 -14.03
C ARG A 85 -8.50 -8.90 -13.43
N PHE A 86 -9.69 -8.65 -13.98
CA PHE A 86 -10.63 -7.68 -13.43
C PHE A 86 -11.02 -8.04 -11.99
N ILE A 87 -11.43 -9.28 -11.76
CA ILE A 87 -11.78 -9.81 -10.43
C ILE A 87 -10.61 -9.66 -9.45
N TYR A 88 -9.39 -9.93 -9.89
CA TYR A 88 -8.19 -9.75 -9.08
C TYR A 88 -7.97 -8.27 -8.71
N MET A 89 -8.12 -7.36 -9.66
CA MET A 89 -7.97 -5.91 -9.45
C MET A 89 -9.05 -5.32 -8.54
N ILE A 90 -10.31 -5.72 -8.67
CA ILE A 90 -11.37 -5.33 -7.72
C ILE A 90 -11.05 -5.85 -6.31
N GLY A 91 -10.55 -7.08 -6.21
CA GLY A 91 -10.09 -7.61 -4.92
C GLY A 91 -8.91 -6.84 -4.32
N LEU A 92 -8.06 -6.22 -5.14
CA LEU A 92 -7.00 -5.34 -4.67
C LEU A 92 -7.57 -4.03 -4.12
N GLN A 93 -8.52 -3.41 -4.85
CA GLN A 93 -9.21 -2.20 -4.41
C GLN A 93 -9.87 -2.40 -3.04
N ASP A 94 -10.57 -3.53 -2.85
CA ASP A 94 -11.23 -3.92 -1.59
C ASP A 94 -10.29 -4.12 -0.40
N ARG A 95 -9.00 -4.31 -0.66
CA ARG A 95 -7.96 -4.52 0.37
C ARG A 95 -7.12 -3.29 0.61
N SER A 96 -6.71 -2.59 -0.44
CA SER A 96 -5.87 -1.40 -0.37
C SER A 96 -6.11 -0.51 -1.59
N GLU A 97 -6.86 0.56 -1.36
CA GLU A 97 -7.22 1.53 -2.40
C GLU A 97 -5.99 2.29 -2.92
N LYS A 98 -5.05 2.62 -2.01
CA LYS A 98 -3.81 3.30 -2.38
C LYS A 98 -2.94 2.46 -3.32
N LEU A 99 -2.81 1.16 -3.05
CA LEU A 99 -2.02 0.28 -3.90
C LEU A 99 -2.71 0.05 -5.24
N PHE A 100 -4.04 -0.07 -5.24
CA PHE A 100 -4.83 -0.18 -6.47
C PHE A 100 -4.60 1.00 -7.41
N TYR A 101 -4.77 2.24 -6.92
CA TYR A 101 -4.55 3.42 -7.76
C TYR A 101 -3.10 3.60 -8.17
N ARG A 102 -2.14 3.21 -7.32
CA ARG A 102 -0.72 3.23 -7.69
C ARG A 102 -0.46 2.33 -8.91
N VAL A 103 -0.90 1.08 -8.87
CA VAL A 103 -0.73 0.10 -9.95
C VAL A 103 -1.35 0.60 -11.26
N ILE A 104 -2.56 1.17 -11.19
CA ILE A 104 -3.24 1.73 -12.36
C ILE A 104 -2.49 2.92 -12.93
N SER A 105 -2.05 3.85 -12.08
CA SER A 105 -1.38 5.07 -12.53
C SER A 105 -0.07 4.80 -13.26
N GLU A 106 0.65 3.74 -12.87
CA GLU A 106 1.91 3.34 -13.52
C GLU A 106 1.71 2.51 -14.79
N ASN A 107 0.55 1.87 -14.97
CA ASN A 107 0.29 0.91 -16.05
C ASN A 107 -1.02 1.23 -16.78
N ILE A 108 -1.34 2.51 -16.98
CA ILE A 108 -2.68 2.95 -17.38
C ILE A 108 -3.16 2.30 -18.68
N GLU A 109 -2.31 2.23 -19.71
CA GLU A 109 -2.67 1.67 -21.02
C GLU A 109 -3.05 0.18 -20.94
N LEU A 110 -2.33 -0.58 -20.10
CA LEU A 110 -2.61 -1.99 -19.86
C LEU A 110 -3.85 -2.19 -18.97
N MET A 111 -4.07 -1.31 -18.00
CA MET A 111 -5.10 -1.48 -16.98
C MET A 111 -6.48 -1.03 -17.44
N MET A 112 -6.58 0.06 -18.21
CA MET A 112 -7.85 0.63 -18.68
C MET A 112 -8.80 -0.38 -19.36
N PRO A 113 -8.37 -1.22 -20.32
CA PRO A 113 -9.28 -2.19 -20.95
C PRO A 113 -9.76 -3.30 -20.00
N ILE A 114 -9.05 -3.52 -18.89
CA ILE A 114 -9.40 -4.50 -17.88
C ILE A 114 -10.37 -3.92 -16.86
N ILE A 115 -10.11 -2.72 -16.34
CA ILE A 115 -10.92 -2.12 -15.25
C ILE A 115 -12.18 -1.40 -15.75
N TYR A 116 -12.21 -1.02 -17.03
CA TYR A 116 -13.34 -0.34 -17.66
C TYR A 116 -13.80 -1.13 -18.88
N THR A 117 -14.05 -0.48 -20.02
CA THR A 117 -14.53 -1.14 -21.24
C THR A 117 -13.40 -1.86 -21.99
N PRO A 118 -13.61 -3.09 -22.50
CA PRO A 118 -14.87 -3.84 -22.56
C PRO A 118 -15.13 -4.77 -21.37
N THR A 119 -14.13 -5.06 -20.55
CA THR A 119 -14.16 -6.14 -19.55
C THR A 119 -15.18 -5.90 -18.43
N VAL A 120 -15.39 -4.65 -18.01
CA VAL A 120 -16.42 -4.31 -17.01
C VAL A 120 -17.82 -4.69 -17.49
N GLY A 121 -18.10 -4.60 -18.80
CA GLY A 121 -19.37 -5.01 -19.37
C GLY A 121 -19.60 -6.52 -19.23
N LEU A 122 -18.55 -7.31 -19.49
CA LEU A 122 -18.57 -8.76 -19.28
C LEU A 122 -18.73 -9.11 -17.78
N ALA A 123 -18.05 -8.36 -16.90
CA ALA A 123 -18.19 -8.52 -15.46
C ALA A 123 -19.62 -8.22 -14.99
N CYS A 124 -20.26 -7.17 -15.52
CA CYS A 124 -21.67 -6.84 -15.25
C CYS A 124 -22.61 -7.96 -15.71
N GLN A 125 -22.41 -8.54 -16.89
CA GLN A 125 -23.21 -9.69 -17.35
C GLN A 125 -23.08 -10.91 -16.44
N LYS A 126 -21.89 -11.10 -15.86
CA LYS A 126 -21.57 -12.21 -14.96
C LYS A 126 -21.65 -11.82 -13.48
N TYR A 127 -22.23 -10.66 -13.14
CA TYR A 127 -22.11 -10.05 -11.81
C TYR A 127 -22.56 -10.98 -10.68
N GLY A 128 -23.62 -11.76 -10.89
CA GLY A 128 -24.09 -12.73 -9.90
C GLY A 128 -23.06 -13.81 -9.54
N MET A 129 -22.17 -14.18 -10.47
CA MET A 129 -21.08 -15.14 -10.21
C MET A 129 -19.84 -14.47 -9.61
N VAL A 130 -19.63 -13.18 -9.90
CA VAL A 130 -18.42 -12.43 -9.49
C VAL A 130 -18.66 -11.46 -8.33
N PHE A 131 -19.83 -11.54 -7.69
CA PHE A 131 -20.24 -10.68 -6.58
C PHE A 131 -19.26 -10.79 -5.39
N ARG A 132 -18.91 -9.64 -4.79
CA ARG A 132 -17.95 -9.54 -3.68
C ARG A 132 -18.47 -8.62 -2.58
N LYS A 133 -17.65 -7.71 -2.06
CA LYS A 133 -18.08 -6.75 -1.04
C LYS A 133 -19.13 -5.81 -1.65
N PRO A 134 -20.22 -5.53 -0.92
CA PRO A 134 -21.19 -4.51 -1.32
C PRO A 134 -20.61 -3.10 -1.21
#